data_AF-A0A954R4L1-F1
#
_entry.id   AF-A0A954R4L1-F1
#
_cell.length_a   1.000
_cell.length_b   1.000
_cell.length_c   1.000
_cell.angle_alpha   90.00
_cell.angle_beta   90.00
_cell.angle_gamma   90.00
#
_symmetry.space_group_name_H-M   'P 1'
#
loop_
_entity.id
_entity.type
_entity.pdbx_description
1 polymer ?
#
loop_
_entity_poly.entity_id
_entity_poly.type
_entity_poly.pdbx_seq_one_letter_code
_entity_poly.pdbx_strand_id
1 'polypeptide(L)' 'MSLNSALATTLQDHLAQLGDIAPDRVRMQPAPGMATIEECIALNESRSEGLYEWVDGTLVEKAMSYEASVVAGA' A
#
# COMPACT_ATOMS: atom_id res chain seq x y z
N MET A 1 -20.93 5.45 -13.07
CA MET A 1 -20.98 4.65 -11.83
C MET A 1 -19.85 3.63 -11.91
N SER A 2 -18.73 3.91 -11.26
CA SER A 2 -17.56 3.02 -11.29
C SER A 2 -17.86 1.80 -10.44
N LEU A 3 -17.82 0.62 -11.06
CA LEU A 3 -17.98 -0.69 -10.42
C LEU A 3 -16.71 -1.05 -9.62
N ASN A 4 -16.29 -0.22 -8.67
CA ASN A 4 -15.02 -0.43 -7.96
C ASN A 4 -15.11 -1.50 -6.86
N SER A 5 -16.28 -2.10 -6.63
CA SER A 5 -16.47 -3.20 -5.68
C SER A 5 -16.70 -4.54 -6.38
N ALA A 6 -16.30 -4.70 -7.64
CA ALA A 6 -16.23 -6.02 -8.25
C ALA A 6 -15.26 -6.83 -7.38
N LEU A 7 -15.81 -7.80 -6.63
CA LEU A 7 -15.08 -8.68 -5.72
C LEU A 7 -13.77 -9.07 -6.39
N ALA A 8 -12.65 -8.47 -5.97
CA ALA A 8 -11.35 -8.84 -6.49
C ALA A 8 -11.18 -10.32 -6.14
N THR A 9 -11.42 -11.17 -7.13
CA THR A 9 -11.52 -12.62 -6.92
C THR A 9 -10.12 -13.22 -7.03
N THR A 10 -9.22 -12.50 -7.71
CA THR A 10 -7.83 -12.86 -7.90
C THR A 10 -6.91 -11.73 -7.43
N LEU A 11 -5.66 -12.09 -7.13
CA LEU A 11 -4.61 -11.12 -6.84
C LEU A 11 -4.41 -10.14 -8.01
N GLN A 12 -4.59 -10.59 -9.25
CA GLN A 12 -4.46 -9.75 -10.44
C GLN A 12 -5.52 -8.64 -10.48
N ASP A 13 -6.77 -8.96 -10.15
CA ASP A 13 -7.84 -7.97 -10.09
C ASP A 13 -7.57 -6.93 -9.00
N HIS A 14 -7.03 -7.40 -7.87
CA HIS A 14 -6.67 -6.52 -6.77
C HIS A 14 -5.53 -5.57 -7.14
N LEU A 15 -4.48 -6.08 -7.80
CA LEU A 15 -3.38 -5.24 -8.30
C LEU A 15 -3.88 -4.23 -9.35
N ALA A 16 -4.79 -4.63 -10.24
CA ALA A 16 -5.39 -3.73 -11.21
C ALA A 16 -6.16 -2.58 -10.52
N GLN A 17 -6.85 -2.85 -9.40
CA GLN A 17 -7.54 -1.83 -8.60
C GLN A 17 -6.57 -0.87 -7.90
N LEU A 18 -5.39 -1.37 -7.50
CA LEU A 18 -4.32 -0.56 -6.92
C LEU A 18 -3.52 0.24 -7.97
N GLY A 19 -3.88 0.13 -9.25
CA GLY A 19 -3.24 0.84 -10.36
C GLY A 19 -2.09 0.08 -11.02
N ASP A 20 -2.15 -1.25 -10.99
CA ASP A 20 -1.16 -2.17 -11.59
C ASP A 20 0.25 -1.96 -11.04
N ILE A 21 0.32 -1.79 -9.71
CA ILE A 21 1.57 -1.66 -8.98
C ILE A 21 2.35 -2.98 -8.95
N ALA A 22 3.66 -2.87 -8.72
CA ALA A 22 4.50 -4.04 -8.53
C ALA A 22 4.03 -4.85 -7.29
N PRO A 23 3.83 -6.19 -7.41
CA PRO A 23 3.28 -7.00 -6.32
C PRO A 23 4.12 -7.01 -5.05
N ASP A 24 5.44 -6.82 -5.15
CA ASP A 24 6.36 -6.77 -4.01
C ASP A 24 6.07 -5.58 -3.07
N ARG A 25 5.42 -4.53 -3.58
CA ARG A 25 5.01 -3.36 -2.80
C ARG A 25 3.75 -3.61 -1.96
N VAL A 26 3.06 -4.73 -2.15
CA VAL A 26 1.85 -5.06 -1.39
C VAL A 26 2.25 -5.84 -0.16
N ARG A 27 1.95 -5.28 1.02
CA ARG A 27 2.19 -5.99 2.27
C ARG A 27 1.10 -7.02 2.52
N MET A 28 1.53 -8.24 2.83
CA MET A 28 0.63 -9.39 3.06
C MET A 28 0.17 -9.54 4.52
N GLN A 29 0.70 -8.73 5.43
CA GLN A 29 0.36 -8.75 6.85
C GLN A 29 0.14 -7.32 7.37
N PRO A 30 -1.11 -6.93 7.72
CA PRO A 30 -2.37 -7.67 7.56
C PRO A 30 -2.68 -8.04 6.11
N ALA A 31 -3.58 -9.02 5.90
CA ALA A 31 -3.93 -9.48 4.56
C ALA A 31 -4.50 -8.32 3.71
N PRO A 32 -4.20 -8.27 2.40
CA PRO A 32 -4.73 -7.23 1.53
C PRO A 32 -6.26 -7.19 1.57
N GLY A 33 -6.83 -5.99 1.70
CA GLY A 33 -8.28 -5.76 1.91
C GLY A 33 -8.74 -5.84 3.37
N MET A 34 -7.86 -6.16 4.33
CA MET A 34 -8.20 -6.27 5.76
C MET A 34 -7.45 -5.27 6.66
N ALA A 35 -6.48 -4.53 6.12
CA ALA A 35 -5.72 -3.54 6.88
C ALA A 35 -6.61 -2.39 7.34
N THR A 36 -6.38 -1.92 8.57
CA THR A 36 -6.99 -0.69 9.06
C THR A 36 -6.07 0.52 8.93
N ILE A 37 -6.66 1.72 9.06
CA ILE A 37 -5.90 2.97 9.06
C ILE A 37 -4.96 3.02 10.28
N GLU A 38 -5.41 2.52 11.43
CA GLU A 38 -4.62 2.48 12.66
C GLU A 38 -3.38 1.60 12.48
N GLU A 39 -3.51 0.45 11.82
CA GLU A 39 -2.37 -0.41 11.49
C GLU A 39 -1.38 0.29 10.55
N CYS A 40 -1.87 1.04 9.56
CA CYS A 40 -1.04 1.84 8.67
C CYS A 40 -0.23 2.90 9.42
N ILE A 41 -0.88 3.64 10.32
CA ILE A 41 -0.23 4.67 11.14
C ILE A 41 0.83 4.03 12.04
N ALA A 42 0.47 2.97 12.77
CA ALA A 42 1.40 2.27 13.66
C ALA A 42 2.63 1.72 12.91
N LEU A 43 2.43 1.18 11.71
CA LEU A 43 3.51 0.71 10.85
C LEU A 43 4.45 1.85 10.45
N ASN A 44 3.89 2.99 10.03
CA ASN A 44 4.67 4.16 9.63
C ASN A 44 5.41 4.83 10.81
N GLU A 45 4.84 4.79 12.01
CA GLU A 45 5.48 5.31 13.23
C GLU A 45 6.69 4.47 13.65
N SER A 46 6.67 3.15 13.41
CA SER A 46 7.78 2.26 13.76
C SER A 46 9.08 2.56 12.99
N ARG A 47 8.98 3.19 11.80
CA ARG A 47 10.08 3.54 10.89
C ARG A 47 11.06 2.41 10.52
N SER A 48 10.77 1.17 10.89
CA SER A 48 11.67 0.02 10.67
C SER A 48 11.50 -0.64 9.31
N GLU A 49 10.35 -0.44 8.64
CA GLU A 49 9.96 -1.23 7.46
C GLU A 49 9.63 -0.38 6.22
N GLY A 50 9.91 0.93 6.25
CA GLY A 50 9.58 1.87 5.17
C GLY A 50 8.31 2.68 5.42
N LEU A 51 7.85 3.41 4.40
CA LEU A 51 6.61 4.19 4.43
C LEU A 51 5.53 3.48 3.60
N TYR A 52 4.38 3.23 4.22
CA TYR A 52 3.23 2.58 3.61
C TYR A 52 2.05 3.55 3.49
N GLU A 53 1.25 3.35 2.46
CA GLU A 53 -0.02 4.02 2.25
C GLU A 53 -1.15 3.01 2.37
N TRP A 54 -2.26 3.44 2.97
CA TRP A 54 -3.46 2.63 3.09
C TRP A 54 -4.36 2.89 1.88
N VAL A 55 -4.62 1.85 1.09
CA VAL A 55 -5.47 1.88 -0.11
C VAL A 55 -6.47 0.74 -0.04
N ASP A 56 -7.74 1.06 0.17
CA ASP A 56 -8.86 0.11 0.21
C ASP A 56 -8.61 -1.14 1.08
N GLY A 57 -8.15 -0.92 2.31
CA GLY A 57 -7.82 -2.04 3.22
C GLY A 57 -6.51 -2.75 2.90
N THR A 58 -5.68 -2.22 2.00
CA THR A 58 -4.37 -2.78 1.66
C THR A 58 -3.26 -1.81 2.00
N LEU A 59 -2.19 -2.32 2.61
CA LEU A 59 -0.98 -1.54 2.86
C LEU A 59 -0.05 -1.67 1.65
N VAL A 60 0.22 -0.55 1.01
CA VAL A 60 1.08 -0.46 -0.17
C VAL A 60 2.30 0.36 0.17
N GLU A 61 3.49 -0.20 -0.01
CA GLU A 61 4.74 0.52 0.17
C GLU A 61 4.83 1.68 -0.83
N LYS A 62 5.09 2.88 -0.32
CA LYS A 62 5.35 4.04 -1.16
C LYS A 62 6.78 3.95 -1.66
N ALA A 63 6.95 3.77 -2.96
CA ALA A 63 8.27 3.91 -3.58
C ALA A 63 8.77 5.33 -3.29
N MET A 64 9.90 5.43 -2.58
CA MET A 64 10.56 6.71 -2.35
C MET A 64 11.00 7.27 -3.69
N SER A 65 10.34 8.35 -4.14
CA SER A 65 10.79 9.08 -5.32
C SER A 65 12.11 9.77 -5.03
N TYR A 66 12.95 9.96 -6.06
CA TYR A 66 14.25 10.63 -5.97
C TYR A 66 14.19 11.99 -5.23
N GLU A 67 13.08 12.72 -5.34
CA GLU A 67 12.87 13.99 -4.62
C GLU A 67 12.77 13.82 -3.10
N ALA A 68 12.19 12.73 -2.61
CA ALA A 68 12.14 12.42 -1.18
C ALA A 68 13.50 11.96 -0.62
N SER A 69 14.41 11.49 -1.49
CA SER A 69 15.79 11.16 -1.09
C SER A 69 16.64 12.40 -0.79
N VAL A 70 16.34 13.54 -1.42
CA VAL A 70 17.11 14.78 -1.23
C VAL A 70 16.77 15.46 0.11
N VAL A 71 15.51 15.36 0.57
CA VAL A 71 15.09 15.95 1.86
C VAL A 71 15.56 15.12 3.06
N ALA A 72 15.73 13.80 2.92
CA ALA A 72 16.22 12.94 4.00
C ALA A 72 17.76 12.95 4.16
N GLY A 73 18.48 13.61 3.24
CA GLY A 73 19.95 13.70 3.23
C GLY A 73 20.52 15.11 3.43
N ALA A 74 19.68 16.10 3.76
CA ALA A 74 20.08 17.49 4.00
C ALA A 74 20.03 17.86 5.50
#